data_AF-T0CG01-F1
#
_entry.id   AF-T0CG01-F1
#
_cell.length_a   1.000
_cell.length_b   1.000
_cell.length_c   1.000
_cell.angle_alpha   90.00
_cell.angle_beta   90.00
_cell.angle_gamma   90.00
#
_symmetry.space_group_name_H-M   'P 1'
#
loop_
_entity.id
_entity.type
_entity.pdbx_description
1 polymer ?
#
loop_
_entity_poly.entity_id
_entity_poly.type
_entity_poly.pdbx_seq_one_letter_code
_entity_poly.pdbx_strand_id
1 'polypeptide(L)'
;MSKVLFSGKIKVKGAGADVVYKFDTQEPTFDEVMMNNFSHLNFSENEKRVLTSKNRKDIFKFENLNTKEIEKYSNDLLSLIKRSKGDRIQIESSNAGAFICLALIYSGKIPSHLDVHFKLHGAPLRLFPRNLAKNKIPRYNISISLCNTDSWVRDFRSLQKKPKFIELSHISPQADLDLVG
;
A
#
# COMPACT_ATOMS: atom_id res chain seq x y z
N MET A 1 -4.63 -13.32 -23.05
CA MET A 1 -5.07 -12.25 -22.14
C MET A 1 -4.17 -11.04 -22.33
N SER A 2 -4.74 -9.83 -22.40
CA SER A 2 -3.96 -8.59 -22.53
C SER A 2 -3.33 -8.21 -21.18
N LYS A 3 -2.07 -7.79 -21.21
CA LYS A 3 -1.40 -7.19 -20.04
C LYS A 3 -1.91 -5.77 -19.84
N VAL A 4 -2.20 -5.40 -18.60
CA VAL A 4 -2.57 -4.02 -18.23
C VAL A 4 -1.63 -3.54 -17.13
N LEU A 5 -1.16 -2.31 -17.31
CA LEU A 5 -0.27 -1.64 -16.36
C LEU A 5 -1.06 -1.17 -15.14
N PHE A 6 -0.86 -1.83 -14.02
CA PHE A 6 -1.33 -1.35 -12.72
C PHE A 6 -0.18 -0.63 -12.03
N SER A 7 -0.34 0.65 -11.71
CA SER A 7 0.76 1.47 -11.21
C SER A 7 0.61 1.78 -9.72
N GLY A 8 1.75 1.78 -9.04
CA GLY A 8 1.93 2.33 -7.71
C GLY A 8 2.79 3.58 -7.80
N LYS A 9 2.26 4.72 -7.36
CA LYS A 9 3.07 5.94 -7.27
C LYS A 9 3.63 6.07 -5.86
N ILE A 10 4.91 6.40 -5.76
CA ILE A 10 5.60 6.67 -4.49
C ILE A 10 6.37 7.97 -4.65
N LYS A 11 6.09 8.92 -3.77
CA LYS A 11 6.78 10.20 -3.68
C LYS A 11 7.64 10.21 -2.44
N VAL A 12 8.93 10.48 -2.59
CA VAL A 12 9.85 10.69 -1.46
C VAL A 12 10.09 12.20 -1.37
N LYS A 13 9.52 12.87 -0.36
CA LYS A 13 9.72 14.31 -0.17
C LYS A 13 11.22 14.58 0.04
N GLY A 14 11.75 15.58 -0.66
CA GLY A 14 13.17 15.93 -0.64
C GLY A 14 14.06 15.19 -1.64
N ALA A 15 13.56 14.17 -2.35
CA ALA A 15 14.33 13.42 -3.36
C ALA A 15 14.16 13.94 -4.80
N GLY A 16 13.49 15.08 -4.99
CA GLY A 16 13.40 15.80 -6.28
C GLY A 16 12.48 15.19 -7.35
N ALA A 17 12.11 13.90 -7.26
CA ALA A 17 11.20 13.27 -8.23
C ALA A 17 10.28 12.19 -7.62
N ASP A 18 9.06 12.13 -8.14
CA ASP A 18 8.10 11.07 -7.87
C ASP A 18 8.53 9.79 -8.62
N VAL A 19 8.50 8.65 -7.94
CA VAL A 19 8.81 7.34 -8.54
C VAL A 19 7.51 6.60 -8.84
N VAL A 20 7.34 6.19 -10.09
CA VAL A 20 6.19 5.40 -10.53
C VAL A 20 6.64 3.97 -10.77
N TYR A 21 6.19 3.06 -9.91
CA TYR A 21 6.36 1.63 -10.08
C TYR A 21 5.19 1.06 -10.88
N LYS A 22 5.50 0.19 -11.83
CA LYS A 22 4.53 -0.36 -12.78
C LYS A 22 4.53 -1.87 -12.65
N PHE A 23 3.37 -2.45 -12.35
CA PHE A 23 3.19 -3.89 -12.31
C PHE A 23 2.56 -4.36 -13.61
N ASP A 24 3.14 -5.42 -14.17
CA ASP A 24 2.52 -6.19 -15.22
C ASP A 24 1.40 -7.03 -14.59
N THR A 25 0.16 -6.56 -14.71
CA THR A 25 -1.01 -7.31 -14.25
C THR A 25 -1.79 -7.88 -15.42
N GLN A 26 -2.49 -8.98 -15.16
CA GLN A 26 -3.45 -9.52 -16.09
C GLN A 26 -4.74 -8.68 -16.05
N GLU A 27 -5.28 -8.33 -17.21
CA GLU A 27 -6.66 -7.83 -17.25
C GLU A 27 -7.61 -9.00 -16.97
N PRO A 28 -8.45 -8.90 -15.93
CA PRO A 28 -9.37 -9.98 -15.60
C PRO A 28 -10.44 -10.14 -16.68
N THR A 29 -10.82 -11.38 -16.91
CA THR A 29 -12.03 -11.77 -17.64
C THR A 29 -13.28 -11.40 -16.82
N PHE A 30 -14.44 -11.38 -17.48
CA PHE A 30 -15.71 -11.09 -16.81
C PHE A 30 -15.99 -12.06 -15.66
N ASP A 31 -15.76 -13.35 -15.89
CA ASP A 31 -16.01 -14.42 -14.92
C ASP A 31 -15.14 -14.25 -13.66
N GLU A 32 -13.89 -13.80 -13.81
CA GLU A 32 -12.97 -13.55 -12.70
C GLU A 32 -13.41 -12.38 -11.80
N VAL A 33 -14.11 -11.38 -12.35
CA VAL A 33 -14.60 -10.22 -11.58
C VAL A 33 -16.07 -10.35 -11.17
N MET A 34 -16.65 -11.55 -11.22
CA MET A 34 -17.98 -11.80 -10.67
C MET A 34 -17.98 -11.61 -9.15
N MET A 35 -19.07 -11.04 -8.61
CA MET A 35 -19.16 -10.72 -7.17
C MET A 35 -18.90 -11.93 -6.26
N ASN A 36 -19.29 -13.13 -6.71
CA ASN A 36 -19.13 -14.36 -5.94
C ASN A 36 -17.65 -14.69 -5.65
N ASN A 37 -16.74 -14.30 -6.55
CA ASN A 37 -15.30 -14.55 -6.39
C ASN A 37 -14.65 -13.68 -5.31
N PHE A 38 -15.39 -12.71 -4.76
CA PHE A 38 -14.94 -11.85 -3.66
C PHE A 38 -15.67 -12.12 -2.35
N SER A 39 -16.36 -13.26 -2.23
CA SER A 39 -17.12 -13.64 -1.04
C SER A 39 -16.24 -13.75 0.21
N HIS A 40 -14.98 -14.14 0.07
CA HIS A 40 -13.99 -14.21 1.17
C HIS A 40 -13.66 -12.86 1.81
N LEU A 41 -13.94 -11.75 1.11
CA LEU A 41 -13.76 -10.40 1.64
C LEU A 41 -14.89 -9.98 2.58
N ASN A 42 -16.01 -10.71 2.59
CA ASN A 42 -17.15 -10.50 3.49
C ASN A 42 -17.67 -9.06 3.46
N PHE A 43 -17.88 -8.51 2.26
CA PHE A 43 -18.52 -7.21 2.09
C PHE A 43 -19.90 -7.18 2.75
N SER A 44 -20.18 -6.12 3.50
CA SER A 44 -21.53 -5.80 3.99
C SER A 44 -22.48 -5.49 2.82
N GLU A 45 -23.79 -5.52 3.07
CA GLU A 45 -24.79 -5.17 2.05
C GLU A 45 -24.61 -3.76 1.50
N ASN A 46 -24.19 -2.81 2.35
CA ASN A 46 -23.89 -1.45 1.91
C ASN A 46 -22.67 -1.40 0.98
N GLU A 47 -21.61 -2.14 1.31
CA GLU A 47 -20.41 -2.24 0.46
C GLU A 47 -20.73 -2.91 -0.88
N LYS A 48 -21.55 -3.98 -0.87
CA LYS A 48 -21.99 -4.66 -2.09
C LYS A 48 -22.74 -3.73 -3.05
N ARG A 49 -23.59 -2.84 -2.53
CA ARG A 49 -24.35 -1.87 -3.34
C ARG A 49 -23.44 -0.89 -4.10
N VAL A 50 -22.29 -0.55 -3.54
CA VAL A 50 -21.33 0.38 -4.15
C VAL A 50 -20.14 -0.33 -4.83
N LEU A 51 -20.15 -1.67 -4.87
CA LEU A 51 -19.09 -2.49 -5.46
C LEU A 51 -19.16 -2.49 -6.99
N THR A 52 -18.58 -1.45 -7.59
CA THR A 52 -18.59 -1.29 -9.06
C THR A 52 -17.74 -2.34 -9.78
N SER A 53 -17.90 -2.45 -11.10
CA SER A 53 -17.00 -3.27 -11.95
C SER A 53 -15.54 -2.83 -11.82
N LYS A 54 -15.28 -1.52 -11.77
CA LYS A 54 -13.92 -0.98 -11.58
C LYS A 54 -13.32 -1.47 -10.26
N ASN A 55 -14.07 -1.39 -9.17
CA ASN A 55 -13.58 -1.80 -7.84
C ASN A 55 -13.24 -3.30 -7.83
N ARG A 56 -14.06 -4.14 -8.46
CA ARG A 56 -13.80 -5.58 -8.61
C ARG A 56 -12.53 -5.86 -9.41
N LYS A 57 -12.29 -5.11 -10.49
CA LYS A 57 -11.03 -5.19 -11.25
C LYS A 57 -9.83 -4.75 -10.41
N ASP A 58 -9.96 -3.68 -9.63
CA ASP A 58 -8.89 -3.18 -8.78
C ASP A 58 -8.56 -4.19 -7.66
N ILE A 59 -9.58 -4.76 -6.99
CA ILE A 59 -9.41 -5.83 -6.00
C ILE A 59 -8.67 -7.02 -6.64
N PHE A 60 -9.14 -7.49 -7.80
CA PHE A 60 -8.50 -8.60 -8.52
C PHE A 60 -7.03 -8.29 -8.81
N LYS A 61 -6.71 -7.07 -9.27
CA LYS A 61 -5.33 -6.66 -9.54
C LYS A 61 -4.47 -6.69 -8.29
N PHE A 62 -4.97 -6.19 -7.15
CA PHE A 62 -4.26 -6.24 -5.88
C PHE A 62 -4.00 -7.68 -5.39
N GLU A 63 -4.98 -8.57 -5.51
CA GLU A 63 -4.85 -9.98 -5.10
C GLU A 63 -3.84 -10.75 -5.96
N ASN A 64 -3.66 -10.33 -7.22
CA ASN A 64 -2.78 -10.98 -8.19
C ASN A 64 -1.45 -10.23 -8.42
N LEU A 65 -1.10 -9.26 -7.56
CA LEU A 65 0.19 -8.60 -7.66
C LEU A 65 1.35 -9.59 -7.43
N ASN A 66 2.35 -9.54 -8.30
CA ASN A 66 3.54 -10.37 -8.17
C ASN A 66 4.36 -9.95 -6.94
N THR A 67 4.33 -10.79 -5.91
CA THR A 67 5.04 -10.53 -4.65
C THR A 67 6.56 -10.36 -4.82
N LYS A 68 7.18 -11.03 -5.81
CA LYS A 68 8.62 -10.85 -6.10
C LYS A 68 8.91 -9.45 -6.66
N GLU A 69 8.01 -8.90 -7.47
CA GLU A 69 8.14 -7.52 -7.96
C GLU A 69 7.94 -6.51 -6.84
N ILE A 70 6.98 -6.74 -5.94
CA ILE A 70 6.80 -5.90 -4.74
C ILE A 70 8.09 -5.88 -3.91
N GLU A 71 8.70 -7.05 -3.67
CA GLU A 71 9.97 -7.14 -2.93
C GLU A 71 11.10 -6.41 -3.66
N LYS A 72 11.22 -6.58 -4.98
CA LYS A 72 12.19 -5.85 -5.80
C LYS A 72 12.02 -4.34 -5.62
N TYR A 73 10.83 -3.81 -5.85
CA TYR A 73 10.54 -2.38 -5.71
C TYR A 73 10.71 -1.87 -4.28
N SER A 74 10.48 -2.71 -3.27
CA SER A 74 10.75 -2.34 -1.88
C SER A 74 12.25 -2.14 -1.61
N ASN A 75 13.11 -2.96 -2.21
CA ASN A 75 14.57 -2.82 -2.10
C ASN A 75 15.07 -1.60 -2.91
N ASP A 76 14.44 -1.31 -4.06
CA ASP A 76 14.71 -0.09 -4.83
C ASP A 76 14.36 1.15 -4.00
N LEU A 77 13.17 1.18 -3.37
CA LEU A 77 12.76 2.26 -2.48
C LEU A 77 13.68 2.41 -1.27
N LEU A 78 14.12 1.31 -0.64
CA LEU A 78 15.11 1.36 0.44
C LEU A 78 16.41 2.03 0.00
N SER A 79 16.87 1.75 -1.22
CA SER A 79 18.09 2.34 -1.78
C SER A 79 17.93 3.85 -1.97
N LEU A 80 16.74 4.33 -2.31
CA LEU A 80 16.43 5.76 -2.39
C LEU A 80 16.42 6.42 -1.01
N ILE A 81 15.78 5.78 -0.01
CA ILE A 81 15.75 6.26 1.37
C ILE A 81 17.17 6.44 1.91
N LYS A 82 18.05 5.45 1.72
CA LYS A 82 19.44 5.50 2.18
C LYS A 82 20.29 6.59 1.51
N ARG A 83 19.87 7.08 0.34
CA ARG A 83 20.54 8.17 -0.38
C ARG A 83 19.99 9.54 -0.01
N SER A 84 18.86 9.60 0.69
CA SER A 84 18.32 10.85 1.21
C SER A 84 19.31 11.48 2.18
N LYS A 85 19.53 12.79 2.04
CA LYS A 85 20.43 13.56 2.92
C LYS A 85 19.74 14.08 4.18
N GLY A 86 18.42 13.96 4.27
CA GLY A 86 17.63 14.40 5.42
C GLY A 86 17.40 13.27 6.42
N ASP A 87 17.54 13.58 7.70
CA ASP A 87 17.28 12.65 8.81
C ASP A 87 15.78 12.31 8.96
N ARG A 88 14.91 13.17 8.42
CA ARG A 88 13.46 12.98 8.37
C ARG A 88 13.00 12.82 6.94
N ILE A 89 12.42 11.67 6.62
CA ILE A 89 12.03 11.27 5.28
C ILE A 89 10.52 11.03 5.26
N GLN A 90 9.79 11.79 4.43
CA GLN A 90 8.37 11.56 4.21
C GLN A 90 8.14 10.84 2.87
N ILE A 91 7.41 9.73 2.92
CA ILE A 91 7.09 8.89 1.78
C ILE A 91 5.58 8.84 1.63
N GLU A 92 5.08 9.30 0.48
CA GLU A 92 3.67 9.25 0.15
C GLU A 92 3.46 8.20 -0.94
N SER A 93 2.41 7.39 -0.82
CA SER A 93 2.12 6.36 -1.81
C SER A 93 0.65 6.27 -2.14
N SER A 94 0.34 5.84 -3.36
CA SER A 94 -1.02 5.52 -3.79
C SER A 94 -1.07 4.21 -4.57
N ASN A 95 -2.25 3.59 -4.59
CA ASN A 95 -2.54 2.33 -5.28
C ASN A 95 -1.56 1.22 -4.85
N ALA A 96 -0.96 0.49 -5.81
CA ALA A 96 0.02 -0.56 -5.53
C ALA A 96 1.27 -0.08 -4.78
N GLY A 97 1.53 1.24 -4.77
CA GLY A 97 2.64 1.84 -4.03
C GLY A 97 2.52 1.59 -2.52
N ALA A 98 1.30 1.51 -2.00
CA ALA A 98 1.08 1.18 -0.59
C ALA A 98 1.62 -0.21 -0.22
N PHE A 99 1.52 -1.20 -1.13
CA PHE A 99 2.04 -2.54 -0.89
C PHE A 99 3.57 -2.58 -0.91
N ILE A 100 4.21 -1.76 -1.75
CA ILE A 100 5.67 -1.59 -1.77
C ILE A 100 6.14 -0.99 -0.44
N CYS A 101 5.48 0.08 0.03
CA CYS A 101 5.78 0.70 1.32
C CYS A 101 5.59 -0.28 2.48
N LEU A 102 4.47 -1.02 2.52
CA LEU A 102 4.24 -2.03 3.54
C LEU A 102 5.31 -3.13 3.49
N ALA A 103 5.62 -3.68 2.33
CA ALA A 103 6.69 -4.68 2.19
C ALA A 103 8.04 -4.15 2.69
N LEU A 104 8.37 -2.89 2.42
CA LEU A 104 9.57 -2.25 2.94
C LEU A 104 9.56 -2.13 4.46
N ILE A 105 8.46 -1.64 5.04
CA ILE A 105 8.31 -1.51 6.50
C ILE A 105 8.48 -2.88 7.17
N TYR A 106 7.81 -3.91 6.64
CA TYR A 106 7.87 -5.28 7.15
C TYR A 106 9.17 -6.02 6.79
N SER A 107 10.04 -5.44 5.96
CA SER A 107 11.36 -6.00 5.68
C SER A 107 12.32 -5.85 6.87
N GLY A 108 12.08 -4.88 7.76
CA GLY A 108 12.96 -4.56 8.89
C GLY A 108 14.33 -3.98 8.48
N LYS A 109 14.51 -3.59 7.21
CA LYS A 109 15.80 -3.14 6.66
C LYS A 109 16.00 -1.62 6.67
N ILE A 110 15.02 -0.84 7.14
CA ILE A 110 15.13 0.61 7.27
C ILE A 110 16.14 0.91 8.40
N PRO A 111 17.22 1.67 8.14
CA PRO A 111 18.20 2.02 9.16
C PRO A 111 17.57 2.76 10.34
N SER A 112 17.96 2.39 11.55
CA SER A 112 17.41 2.90 12.81
C SER A 112 17.63 4.40 13.04
N HIS A 113 18.65 4.98 12.42
CA HIS A 113 18.98 6.40 12.53
C HIS A 113 18.13 7.31 11.62
N LEU A 114 17.37 6.74 10.68
CA LEU A 114 16.49 7.51 9.79
C LEU A 114 15.08 7.53 10.35
N ASP A 115 14.51 8.71 10.55
CA ASP A 115 13.09 8.87 10.87
C ASP A 115 12.28 8.90 9.57
N VAL A 116 11.44 7.88 9.36
CA VAL A 116 10.69 7.70 8.12
C VAL A 116 9.19 7.70 8.39
N HIS A 117 8.49 8.66 7.80
CA HIS A 117 7.04 8.74 7.84
C HIS A 117 6.41 8.29 6.53
N PHE A 118 5.49 7.33 6.59
CA PHE A 118 4.78 6.77 5.45
C PHE A 118 3.31 7.22 5.42
N LYS A 119 2.92 8.05 4.44
CA LYS A 119 1.51 8.33 4.11
C LYS A 119 1.02 7.37 3.03
N LEU A 120 0.15 6.43 3.40
CA LEU A 120 -0.38 5.40 2.51
C LEU A 120 -1.81 5.76 2.08
N HIS A 121 -1.99 6.15 0.83
CA HIS A 121 -3.30 6.50 0.28
C HIS A 121 -3.96 5.30 -0.40
N GLY A 122 -5.21 5.02 -0.03
CA GLY A 122 -6.02 3.97 -0.65
C GLY A 122 -5.40 2.58 -0.51
N ALA A 123 -4.93 2.23 0.68
CA ALA A 123 -4.28 0.96 0.96
C ALA A 123 -5.32 -0.11 1.37
N PRO A 124 -5.65 -1.09 0.52
CA PRO A 124 -6.56 -2.18 0.87
C PRO A 124 -5.82 -3.21 1.74
N LEU A 125 -5.61 -2.89 3.03
CA LEU A 125 -4.82 -3.70 3.96
C LEU A 125 -5.25 -5.17 4.01
N ARG A 126 -6.54 -5.45 3.83
CA ARG A 126 -7.09 -6.81 3.82
C ARG A 126 -6.48 -7.69 2.74
N LEU A 127 -6.07 -7.09 1.63
CA LEU A 127 -5.51 -7.76 0.45
C LEU A 127 -3.98 -7.87 0.51
N PHE A 128 -3.32 -7.34 1.55
CA PHE A 128 -1.86 -7.37 1.62
C PHE A 128 -1.34 -8.82 1.76
N PRO A 129 -0.38 -9.27 0.94
CA PRO A 129 0.12 -10.64 0.99
C PRO A 129 0.84 -10.96 2.30
N ARG A 130 0.41 -12.02 2.99
CA ARG A 130 0.98 -12.43 4.28
C ARG A 130 2.48 -12.75 4.20
N ASN A 131 2.96 -13.30 3.08
CA ASN A 131 4.36 -13.63 2.87
C ASN A 131 5.29 -12.39 2.82
N LEU A 132 4.74 -11.19 2.62
CA LEU A 132 5.49 -9.93 2.65
C LEU A 132 5.56 -9.31 4.06
N ALA A 133 4.71 -9.73 4.98
CA ALA A 133 4.73 -9.32 6.39
C ALA A 133 5.74 -10.16 7.21
N LYS A 134 7.02 -10.15 6.79
CA LYS A 134 8.05 -11.08 7.31
C LYS A 134 8.51 -10.79 8.74
N ASN A 135 8.61 -9.52 9.12
CA ASN A 135 9.13 -9.10 10.42
C ASN A 135 8.15 -8.21 11.18
N LYS A 136 8.36 -8.04 12.48
CA LYS A 136 7.67 -7.00 13.24
C LYS A 136 8.17 -5.61 12.83
N ILE A 137 7.30 -4.60 12.93
CA ILE A 137 7.67 -3.21 12.62
C ILE A 137 8.70 -2.72 13.66
N PRO A 138 9.85 -2.18 13.21
CA PRO A 138 10.78 -1.45 14.08
C PRO A 138 10.08 -0.26 14.75
N ARG A 139 10.06 -0.21 16.08
CA ARG A 139 9.06 0.56 16.84
C ARG A 139 9.33 2.06 17.02
N TYR A 140 10.51 2.58 16.67
CA TYR A 140 10.92 3.92 17.12
C TYR A 140 11.17 4.96 16.02
N ASN A 141 11.48 4.54 14.78
CA ASN A 141 11.86 5.45 13.70
C ASN A 141 10.95 5.36 12.47
N ILE A 142 9.81 4.67 12.60
CA ILE A 142 8.84 4.49 11.52
C ILE A 142 7.46 4.91 12.02
N SER A 143 6.85 5.85 11.31
CA SER A 143 5.46 6.26 11.52
C SER A 143 4.64 6.05 10.24
N ILE A 144 3.36 5.73 10.38
CA ILE A 144 2.49 5.38 9.26
C ILE A 144 1.19 6.18 9.38
N SER A 145 0.70 6.78 8.31
CA SER A 145 -0.65 7.34 8.23
C SER A 145 -1.42 6.67 7.11
N LEU A 146 -2.61 6.15 7.42
CA LEU A 146 -3.52 5.59 6.43
C LEU A 146 -4.47 6.68 5.94
N CYS A 147 -4.23 7.19 4.74
CA CYS A 147 -4.96 8.32 4.16
C CYS A 147 -6.04 7.82 3.19
N ASN A 148 -7.10 7.20 3.72
CA ASN A 148 -8.15 6.57 2.89
C ASN A 148 -9.31 7.51 2.50
N THR A 149 -9.37 8.72 3.04
CA THR A 149 -10.47 9.69 2.88
C THR A 149 -10.80 10.06 1.43
N ASP A 150 -9.80 10.08 0.56
CA ASP A 150 -9.95 10.45 -0.86
C ASP A 150 -9.67 9.26 -1.79
N SER A 151 -9.85 8.04 -1.29
CA SER A 151 -9.53 6.81 -2.00
C SER A 151 -10.75 5.96 -2.32
N TRP A 152 -10.64 5.13 -3.36
CA TRP A 152 -11.67 4.15 -3.72
C TRP A 152 -11.94 3.12 -2.60
N VAL A 153 -10.98 2.93 -1.69
CA VAL A 153 -11.10 2.00 -0.54
C VAL A 153 -11.95 2.58 0.59
N ARG A 154 -12.22 3.91 0.59
CA ARG A 154 -12.96 4.61 1.66
C ARG A 154 -14.28 3.93 2.02
N ASP A 155 -15.01 3.52 1.00
CA ASP A 155 -16.37 3.01 1.17
C ASP A 155 -16.36 1.51 1.55
N PHE A 156 -15.18 0.87 1.62
CA PHE A 156 -14.99 -0.56 1.89
C PHE A 156 -14.26 -0.80 3.21
N ARG A 157 -14.99 -0.79 4.33
CA ARG A 157 -14.45 -1.13 5.67
C ARG A 157 -13.82 -2.52 5.72
N SER A 158 -14.39 -3.47 4.98
CA SER A 158 -13.86 -4.83 4.81
C SER A 158 -12.43 -4.85 4.23
N LEU A 159 -12.14 -3.97 3.27
CA LEU A 159 -10.81 -3.83 2.66
C LEU A 159 -9.83 -3.06 3.54
N GLN A 160 -10.33 -2.09 4.32
CA GLN A 160 -9.53 -1.34 5.29
C GLN A 160 -9.16 -2.16 6.52
N LYS A 161 -9.90 -3.24 6.79
CA LYS A 161 -9.69 -4.08 7.97
C LYS A 161 -8.29 -4.69 7.94
N LYS A 162 -7.49 -4.33 8.95
CA LYS A 162 -6.16 -4.87 9.19
C LYS A 162 -6.21 -6.39 9.43
N PRO A 163 -5.48 -7.21 8.65
CA PRO A 163 -5.28 -8.63 8.94
C PRO A 163 -4.53 -8.86 10.26
N LYS A 164 -4.72 -10.04 10.88
CA LYS A 164 -4.07 -10.40 12.15
C LYS A 164 -2.53 -10.34 12.11
N PHE A 165 -1.94 -10.58 10.94
CA PHE A 165 -0.48 -10.57 10.75
C PHE A 165 0.10 -9.17 10.53
N ILE A 166 -0.73 -8.13 10.41
CA ILE A 166 -0.28 -6.75 10.31
C ILE A 166 -0.38 -6.12 11.71
N GLU A 167 0.73 -5.59 12.21
CA GLU A 167 0.80 -4.73 13.38
C GLU A 167 0.90 -3.28 12.89
N LEU A 168 -0.07 -2.41 13.22
CA LEU A 168 -0.01 -0.98 12.88
C LEU A 168 -0.13 -0.16 14.17
N SER A 169 0.81 -0.37 15.09
CA SER A 169 0.86 0.33 16.38
C SER A 169 1.36 1.78 16.28
N HIS A 170 1.88 2.18 15.11
CA HIS A 170 2.53 3.48 14.88
C HIS A 170 1.73 4.36 13.93
N ILE A 171 0.39 4.27 14.01
CA ILE A 171 -0.48 5.13 13.23
C ILE A 171 -0.53 6.52 13.88
N SER A 172 0.12 7.51 13.28
CA SER A 172 -0.11 8.90 13.69
C SER A 172 -1.47 9.34 13.12
N PRO A 173 -2.33 9.99 13.93
CA PRO A 173 -3.52 10.67 13.43
C PRO A 173 -3.14 11.59 12.26
N GLN A 174 -4.05 11.72 11.31
CA GLN A 174 -3.86 12.38 10.02
C GLN A 174 -3.50 13.89 10.11
N ALA A 175 -3.41 14.47 11.31
CA ALA A 175 -3.43 15.91 11.56
C ALA A 175 -2.07 16.61 11.76
N ASP A 176 -0.97 15.94 12.12
CA ASP A 176 0.19 16.65 12.70
C ASP A 176 1.50 16.62 11.88
N LEU A 177 1.43 16.63 10.55
CA LEU A 177 2.66 16.67 9.72
C LEU A 177 2.73 17.79 8.69
N ASP A 178 1.79 18.73 8.74
CA ASP A 178 1.85 19.95 7.92
C ASP A 178 2.53 21.12 8.67
N LEU A 179 3.12 20.85 9.85
CA LEU A 179 3.96 21.82 10.57
C LEU A 179 5.41 21.35 10.50
N VAL A 180 6.12 21.80 9.47
CA VAL A 180 7.46 22.43 9.48
C VAL A 180 7.90 22.47 8.01
N GLY A 181 7.64 23.60 7.37
CA GLY A 181 8.14 24.01 6.06
C GLY A 181 8.07 25.52 6.01
#